data_AF-A0A9E8QC70-F1
#
_entry.id   AF-A0A9E8QC70-F1
#
_cell.length_a   1.000
_cell.length_b   1.000
_cell.length_c   1.000
_cell.angle_alpha   90.00
_cell.angle_beta   90.00
_cell.angle_gamma   90.00
#
_symmetry.space_group_name_H-M   'P 1'
#
loop_
_entity.id
_entity.type
_entity.pdbx_description
1 polymer ?
#
loop_
_entity_poly.entity_id
_entity_poly.type
_entity_poly.pdbx_seq_one_letter_code
_entity_poly.pdbx_strand_id
1 'polypeptide(L)'
;MSTVARRERLNERARHRRSRFPTDPLERALTIHQRRTRRRPLTTARERRRELRQLWRGYRLPSALLAVVDANRELFDPWAWAFMERGVSRSWHLILRHQYPSRTLIPLARDKETNHVFCLDVAAAGPDGVPVVAINAFTTLGNEQVVAWPNFDAFMKVNEWYHVRWLRR
;
A
#
# COMPACT_ATOMS: atom_id res chain seq x y z
N MET A 1 48.84 4.08 22.34
CA MET A 1 47.42 3.67 22.53
C MET A 1 47.32 2.16 22.37
N SER A 2 46.87 1.43 23.39
CA SER A 2 46.81 -0.04 23.39
C SER A 2 45.79 -0.59 22.38
N THR A 3 46.15 -1.71 21.74
CA THR A 3 45.34 -2.47 20.77
C THR A 3 43.97 -2.86 21.34
N VAL A 4 43.87 -3.00 22.67
CA VAL A 4 42.63 -3.31 23.39
C VAL A 4 41.63 -2.15 23.32
N ALA A 5 42.08 -0.91 23.57
CA ALA A 5 41.24 0.29 23.53
C ALA A 5 40.72 0.60 22.12
N ARG A 6 41.43 0.18 21.06
CA ARG A 6 40.98 0.31 19.67
C ARG A 6 39.89 -0.72 19.33
N ARG A 7 39.97 -1.92 19.92
CA ARG A 7 39.00 -3.01 19.72
C ARG A 7 37.69 -2.75 20.44
N GLU A 8 37.74 -2.17 21.64
CA GLU A 8 36.55 -1.77 22.40
C GLU A 8 35.76 -0.66 21.71
N ARG A 9 36.43 0.39 21.21
CA ARG A 9 35.75 1.46 20.44
C ARG A 9 35.12 0.96 19.13
N LEU A 10 35.70 -0.05 18.49
CA LEU A 10 35.12 -0.70 17.30
C LEU A 10 33.89 -1.53 17.66
N ASN A 11 33.92 -2.26 18.79
CA ASN A 11 32.78 -3.02 19.28
C ASN A 11 31.63 -2.11 19.75
N GLU A 12 31.93 -1.00 20.39
CA GLU A 12 30.94 -0.01 20.85
C GLU A 12 30.27 0.70 19.66
N ARG A 13 31.04 1.05 18.62
CA ARG A 13 30.50 1.56 17.35
C ARG A 13 29.68 0.51 16.59
N ALA A 14 30.04 -0.77 16.68
CA ALA A 14 29.26 -1.86 16.09
C ALA A 14 27.94 -2.11 16.85
N ARG A 15 27.92 -1.97 18.18
CA ARG A 15 26.70 -2.03 19.01
C ARG A 15 25.78 -0.84 18.73
N HIS A 16 26.32 0.37 18.61
CA HIS A 16 25.53 1.55 18.22
C HIS A 16 25.04 1.51 16.76
N ARG A 17 25.75 0.85 15.84
CA ARG A 17 25.26 0.63 14.47
C ARG A 17 24.16 -0.44 14.39
N ARG A 18 24.21 -1.47 15.24
CA ARG A 18 23.15 -2.50 15.34
C ARG A 18 21.86 -1.97 15.96
N SER A 19 21.91 -0.86 16.72
CA SER A 19 20.73 -0.25 17.35
C SER A 19 19.95 0.73 16.45
N ARG A 20 20.38 0.98 15.20
CA ARG A 20 19.73 1.94 14.28
C ARG A 20 18.76 1.32 13.26
N PHE A 21 18.66 0.00 13.26
CA PHE A 21 17.68 -0.71 12.44
C PHE A 21 16.64 -1.33 13.35
N PRO A 22 15.36 -1.00 13.15
CA PRO A 22 14.30 -1.63 13.93
C PRO A 22 14.40 -3.15 13.82
N THR A 23 14.32 -3.86 14.93
CA THR A 23 14.31 -5.34 14.91
C THR A 23 12.94 -5.89 14.53
N ASP A 24 11.89 -5.10 14.75
CA ASP A 24 10.53 -5.39 14.37
C ASP A 24 10.34 -5.23 12.83
N PRO A 25 9.86 -6.28 12.13
CA PRO A 25 9.45 -6.19 10.73
C PRO A 25 8.48 -5.04 10.42
N LEU A 26 7.59 -4.69 11.36
CA LEU A 26 6.67 -3.55 11.23
C LEU A 26 7.40 -2.22 11.28
N GLU A 27 8.26 -2.01 12.28
CA GLU A 27 9.06 -0.80 12.34
C GLU A 27 10.04 -0.70 11.15
N ARG A 28 10.55 -1.82 10.62
CA ARG A 28 11.32 -1.82 9.36
C ARG A 28 10.46 -1.45 8.17
N ALA A 29 9.25 -1.98 8.05
CA ALA A 29 8.36 -1.69 6.93
C ALA A 29 7.88 -0.23 6.96
N LEU A 30 7.55 0.27 8.15
CA LEU A 30 7.27 1.69 8.43
C LEU A 30 8.48 2.56 8.11
N THR A 31 9.67 2.18 8.57
CA THR A 31 10.92 2.89 8.28
C THR A 31 11.25 2.86 6.79
N ILE A 32 10.99 1.77 6.06
CA ILE A 32 11.17 1.67 4.60
C ILE A 32 10.13 2.54 3.87
N HIS A 33 8.88 2.55 4.34
CA HIS A 33 7.81 3.39 3.80
C HIS A 33 8.09 4.89 4.00
N GLN A 34 8.63 5.25 5.17
CA GLN A 34 8.92 6.63 5.59
C GLN A 34 10.29 7.14 5.10
N ARG A 35 11.34 6.29 5.03
CA ARG A 35 12.72 6.72 4.68
C ARG A 35 13.07 6.66 3.19
N ARG A 36 12.23 6.13 2.30
CA ARG A 36 12.50 6.16 0.85
C ARG A 36 11.86 7.37 0.17
N THR A 37 12.58 8.48 0.32
CA THR A 37 12.61 9.60 -0.62
C THR A 37 13.04 9.12 -2.02
N ARG A 38 12.38 9.66 -3.06
CA ARG A 38 12.40 9.30 -4.50
C ARG A 38 11.52 8.11 -4.90
N ARG A 39 10.25 8.15 -4.51
CA ARG A 39 9.23 7.35 -5.18
C ARG A 39 9.18 7.78 -6.65
N ARG A 40 9.59 6.91 -7.56
CA ARG A 40 9.59 7.20 -8.99
C ARG A 40 8.15 7.06 -9.50
N PRO A 41 7.52 8.14 -10.01
CA PRO A 41 6.23 8.03 -10.67
C PRO A 41 6.32 7.06 -11.84
N LEU A 42 5.31 6.22 -11.99
CA LEU A 42 5.10 5.39 -13.16
C LEU A 42 4.31 6.23 -14.17
N THR A 43 4.98 6.65 -15.24
CA THR A 43 4.45 7.63 -16.19
C THR A 43 3.69 6.99 -17.35
N THR A 44 3.84 5.67 -17.55
CA THR A 44 3.17 4.95 -18.64
C THR A 44 2.17 3.92 -18.13
N ALA A 45 1.06 3.73 -18.85
CA ALA A 45 0.09 2.67 -18.58
C ALA A 45 0.76 1.28 -18.56
N ARG A 46 1.75 1.04 -19.45
CA ARG A 46 2.53 -0.20 -19.47
C ARG A 46 3.28 -0.46 -18.17
N GLU A 47 3.93 0.55 -17.61
CA GLU A 47 4.64 0.41 -16.34
C GLU A 47 3.67 0.13 -15.19
N ARG A 48 2.54 0.84 -15.13
CA ARG A 48 1.51 0.64 -14.10
C ARG A 48 0.85 -0.73 -14.19
N ARG A 49 0.52 -1.18 -15.41
CA ARG A 49 0.04 -2.54 -15.66
C ARG A 49 1.07 -3.58 -15.24
N ARG A 50 2.37 -3.33 -15.39
CA ARG A 50 3.43 -4.23 -14.94
C ARG A 50 3.49 -4.27 -13.41
N GLU A 51 3.38 -3.12 -12.76
CA GLU A 51 3.35 -3.02 -11.30
C GLU A 51 2.16 -3.80 -10.72
N LEU A 52 0.95 -3.59 -11.25
CA LEU A 52 -0.23 -4.35 -10.89
C LEU A 52 -0.06 -5.84 -11.18
N ARG A 53 0.37 -6.22 -12.38
CA ARG A 53 0.54 -7.64 -12.72
C ARG A 53 1.52 -8.40 -11.82
N GLN A 54 2.47 -7.73 -11.17
CA GLN A 54 3.40 -8.40 -10.25
C GLN A 54 2.73 -8.86 -8.95
N LEU A 55 1.79 -8.08 -8.42
CA LEU A 55 1.14 -8.39 -7.13
C LEU A 55 -0.11 -9.23 -7.31
N TRP A 56 -0.67 -9.22 -8.52
CA TRP A 56 -1.95 -9.84 -8.82
C TRP A 56 -1.80 -11.12 -9.67
N ARG A 57 -0.61 -11.74 -9.68
CA ARG A 57 -0.37 -12.99 -10.41
C ARG A 57 -1.34 -14.06 -9.90
N GLY A 58 -2.25 -14.49 -10.75
CA GLY A 58 -3.24 -15.52 -10.44
C GLY A 58 -4.66 -15.00 -10.14
N TYR A 59 -4.86 -13.69 -10.03
CA TYR A 59 -6.17 -13.09 -9.79
C TYR A 59 -6.70 -12.38 -11.03
N ARG A 60 -8.02 -12.47 -11.24
CA ARG A 60 -8.69 -11.71 -12.31
C ARG A 60 -8.89 -10.27 -11.84
N LEU A 61 -8.24 -9.33 -12.54
CA LEU A 61 -8.44 -7.90 -12.33
C LEU A 61 -9.83 -7.48 -12.82
N PRO A 62 -10.54 -6.59 -12.10
CA PRO A 62 -11.70 -5.91 -12.67
C PRO A 62 -11.32 -5.19 -13.97
N SER A 63 -12.10 -5.35 -15.03
CA SER A 63 -11.86 -4.68 -16.32
C SER A 63 -11.89 -3.15 -16.18
N ALA A 64 -12.77 -2.63 -15.33
CA ALA A 64 -12.85 -1.21 -15.00
C ALA A 64 -11.55 -0.65 -14.38
N LEU A 65 -10.83 -1.45 -13.57
CA LEU A 65 -9.52 -1.06 -13.03
C LEU A 65 -8.48 -0.97 -14.14
N LEU A 66 -8.50 -1.88 -15.12
CA LEU A 66 -7.60 -1.81 -16.27
C LEU A 66 -7.87 -0.55 -17.10
N ALA A 67 -9.14 -0.22 -17.31
CA ALA A 67 -9.54 1.01 -18.00
C ALA A 67 -9.02 2.27 -17.28
N VAL A 68 -9.10 2.32 -15.95
CA VAL A 68 -8.52 3.42 -15.14
C VAL A 68 -7.00 3.54 -15.37
N VAL A 69 -6.29 2.41 -15.37
CA VAL A 69 -4.83 2.38 -15.56
C VAL A 69 -4.45 2.88 -16.95
N ASP A 70 -5.20 2.47 -17.98
CA ASP A 70 -4.97 2.85 -19.37
C ASP A 70 -5.26 4.32 -19.63
N ALA A 71 -6.38 4.81 -19.08
CA ALA A 71 -6.80 6.19 -19.21
C ALA A 71 -5.97 7.18 -18.37
N ASN A 72 -5.04 6.69 -17.55
CA ASN A 72 -4.34 7.51 -16.55
C ASN A 72 -5.32 8.30 -15.65
N ARG A 73 -6.45 7.68 -15.30
CA ARG A 73 -7.46 8.34 -14.48
C ARG A 73 -6.96 8.41 -13.04
N GLU A 74 -6.82 9.63 -12.51
CA GLU A 74 -6.39 9.86 -11.14
C GLU A 74 -7.55 9.69 -10.16
N LEU A 75 -7.21 9.43 -8.88
CA LEU A 75 -8.17 9.55 -7.78
C LEU A 75 -8.22 11.01 -7.33
N PHE A 76 -9.34 11.37 -6.70
CA PHE A 76 -9.49 12.70 -6.12
C PHE A 76 -8.88 12.75 -4.72
N ASP A 77 -8.40 13.93 -4.34
CA ASP A 77 -7.87 14.14 -3.00
C ASP A 77 -8.94 13.82 -1.93
N PRO A 78 -8.56 13.15 -0.83
CA PRO A 78 -7.18 12.86 -0.41
C PRO A 78 -6.62 11.53 -0.93
N TRP A 79 -7.24 10.85 -1.89
CA TRP A 79 -6.83 9.50 -2.28
C TRP A 79 -5.75 9.49 -3.38
N ALA A 80 -4.90 8.46 -3.37
CA ALA A 80 -3.89 8.23 -4.40
C ALA A 80 -3.77 6.75 -4.75
N TRP A 81 -3.66 6.45 -6.05
CA TRP A 81 -3.38 5.11 -6.53
C TRP A 81 -2.00 4.64 -6.06
N ALA A 82 -1.95 3.46 -5.44
CA ALA A 82 -0.70 2.83 -5.01
C ALA A 82 0.15 2.38 -6.21
N PHE A 83 -0.48 2.13 -7.36
CA PHE A 83 0.19 1.69 -8.59
C PHE A 83 0.71 2.85 -9.46
N MET A 84 0.56 4.11 -9.03
CA MET A 84 1.16 5.25 -9.74
C MET A 84 2.62 5.50 -9.33
N GLU A 85 3.08 4.88 -8.25
CA GLU A 85 4.43 5.05 -7.73
C GLU A 85 5.12 3.68 -7.66
N ARG A 86 6.33 3.57 -8.21
CA ARG A 86 7.07 2.31 -8.25
C ARG A 86 7.30 1.76 -6.84
N GLY A 87 6.91 0.51 -6.63
CA GLY A 87 7.13 -0.22 -5.39
C GLY A 87 6.12 0.08 -4.29
N VAL A 88 5.21 1.05 -4.46
CA VAL A 88 4.28 1.44 -3.40
C VAL A 88 3.22 0.39 -3.16
N SER A 89 2.56 -0.12 -4.22
CA SER A 89 1.65 -1.26 -4.08
C SER A 89 2.35 -2.47 -3.46
N ARG A 90 3.62 -2.72 -3.81
CA ARG A 90 4.38 -3.85 -3.26
C ARG A 90 4.68 -3.68 -1.78
N SER A 91 5.12 -2.48 -1.37
CA SER A 91 5.38 -2.17 0.03
C SER A 91 4.12 -2.33 0.87
N TRP A 92 2.99 -1.80 0.41
CA TRP A 92 1.72 -1.96 1.12
C TRP A 92 1.26 -3.42 1.19
N HIS A 93 1.44 -4.18 0.11
CA HIS A 93 1.06 -5.59 0.10
C HIS A 93 1.86 -6.38 1.15
N LEU A 94 3.16 -6.10 1.29
CA LEU A 94 4.00 -6.72 2.31
C LEU A 94 3.58 -6.31 3.74
N ILE A 95 3.26 -5.03 3.96
CA ILE A 95 2.78 -4.52 5.25
C ILE A 95 1.48 -5.24 5.64
N LEU A 96 0.48 -5.21 4.77
CA LEU A 96 -0.84 -5.79 5.05
C LEU A 96 -0.78 -7.31 5.20
N ARG A 97 0.04 -8.01 4.40
CA ARG A 97 0.22 -9.46 4.54
C ARG A 97 0.84 -9.84 5.89
N HIS A 98 1.71 -9.00 6.44
CA HIS A 98 2.30 -9.24 7.74
C HIS A 98 1.30 -8.99 8.88
N GLN A 99 0.48 -7.95 8.77
CA GLN A 99 -0.48 -7.57 9.80
C GLN A 99 -1.76 -8.41 9.80
N TYR A 100 -2.25 -8.74 8.60
CA TYR A 100 -3.52 -9.42 8.38
C TYR A 100 -3.30 -10.71 7.55
N PRO A 101 -2.54 -11.69 8.07
CA PRO A 101 -2.10 -12.86 7.30
C PRO A 101 -3.23 -13.79 6.88
N SER A 102 -4.40 -13.73 7.53
CA SER A 102 -5.59 -14.49 7.17
C SER A 102 -6.33 -13.91 5.95
N ARG A 103 -6.01 -12.67 5.55
CA ARG A 103 -6.64 -11.99 4.41
C ARG A 103 -5.72 -12.01 3.20
N THR A 104 -6.33 -12.01 2.01
CA THR A 104 -5.58 -11.82 0.77
C THR A 104 -5.90 -10.43 0.22
N LEU A 105 -5.16 -9.44 0.72
CA LEU A 105 -5.37 -8.03 0.39
C LEU A 105 -4.42 -7.57 -0.70
N ILE A 106 -5.00 -7.01 -1.77
CA ILE A 106 -4.23 -6.44 -2.86
C ILE A 106 -4.41 -4.92 -2.90
N PRO A 107 -3.37 -4.12 -2.56
CA PRO A 107 -3.49 -2.67 -2.49
C PRO A 107 -3.77 -2.02 -3.84
N LEU A 108 -4.81 -1.18 -3.86
CA LEU A 108 -5.21 -0.36 -4.99
C LEU A 108 -4.79 1.09 -4.80
N ALA A 109 -5.21 1.66 -3.68
CA ALA A 109 -5.06 3.07 -3.38
C ALA A 109 -4.78 3.27 -1.89
N ARG A 110 -4.40 4.48 -1.54
CA ARG A 110 -4.23 4.92 -0.15
C ARG A 110 -4.92 6.26 0.03
N ASP A 111 -5.35 6.50 1.25
CA ASP A 111 -5.60 7.85 1.72
C ASP A 111 -4.25 8.55 1.97
N LYS A 112 -4.14 9.84 1.62
CA LYS A 112 -2.96 10.66 1.87
C LYS A 112 -2.92 11.21 3.29
N GLU A 113 -4.06 11.28 3.96
CA GLU A 113 -4.21 11.91 5.28
C GLU A 113 -4.31 10.89 6.41
N THR A 114 -4.65 9.63 6.09
CA THR A 114 -4.85 8.57 7.07
C THR A 114 -3.99 7.34 6.76
N ASN A 115 -4.03 6.36 7.66
CA ASN A 115 -3.39 5.05 7.47
C ASN A 115 -4.28 4.06 6.69
N HIS A 116 -5.32 4.56 6.01
CA HIS A 116 -6.22 3.74 5.24
C HIS A 116 -5.61 3.34 3.89
N VAL A 117 -5.68 2.03 3.61
CA VAL A 117 -5.30 1.45 2.33
C VAL A 117 -6.52 0.77 1.74
N PHE A 118 -6.92 1.22 0.55
CA PHE A 118 -7.98 0.61 -0.21
C PHE A 118 -7.43 -0.61 -0.95
N CYS A 119 -8.02 -1.77 -0.71
CA CYS A 119 -7.53 -3.06 -1.22
C CYS A 119 -8.66 -3.80 -1.91
N LEU A 120 -8.31 -4.63 -2.90
CA LEU A 120 -9.18 -5.76 -3.22
C LEU A 120 -8.99 -6.87 -2.19
N ASP A 121 -10.09 -7.39 -1.66
CA ASP A 121 -10.07 -8.60 -0.85
C ASP A 121 -10.44 -9.80 -1.72
N VAL A 122 -9.41 -10.42 -2.32
CA VAL A 122 -9.62 -11.55 -3.24
C VAL A 122 -10.02 -12.83 -2.53
N ALA A 123 -9.81 -12.94 -1.21
CA ALA A 123 -10.32 -14.07 -0.43
C ALA A 123 -11.84 -13.98 -0.24
N ALA A 124 -12.41 -12.78 -0.31
CA ALA A 124 -13.84 -12.50 -0.20
C ALA A 124 -14.53 -12.38 -1.57
N ALA A 125 -13.91 -12.86 -2.65
CA ALA A 125 -14.50 -12.82 -3.98
C ALA A 125 -15.78 -13.66 -4.07
N GLY A 126 -16.83 -13.11 -4.69
CA GLY A 126 -18.11 -13.76 -4.86
C GLY A 126 -18.72 -13.54 -6.25
N PRO A 127 -20.00 -13.88 -6.43
CA PRO A 127 -20.71 -13.70 -7.71
C PRO A 127 -20.71 -12.24 -8.21
N ASP A 128 -20.77 -11.28 -7.28
CA ASP A 128 -20.82 -9.85 -7.58
C ASP A 128 -19.44 -9.20 -7.87
N GLY A 129 -18.39 -10.02 -7.86
CA GLY A 129 -17.01 -9.62 -8.12
C GLY A 129 -16.12 -9.67 -6.87
N VAL A 130 -15.01 -8.94 -6.94
CA VAL A 130 -14.05 -8.83 -5.84
C VAL A 130 -14.31 -7.54 -5.06
N PRO A 131 -14.62 -7.62 -3.76
CA PRO A 131 -14.90 -6.43 -2.97
C PRO A 131 -13.67 -5.54 -2.82
N VAL A 132 -13.91 -4.24 -2.77
CA VAL A 132 -12.91 -3.26 -2.33
C VAL A 132 -13.13 -3.00 -0.85
N VAL A 133 -12.08 -3.00 -0.04
CA VAL A 133 -12.13 -2.74 1.39
C VAL A 133 -11.16 -1.64 1.77
N ALA A 134 -11.58 -0.74 2.66
CA ALA A 134 -10.67 0.21 3.29
C ALA A 134 -10.11 -0.41 4.57
N ILE A 135 -8.80 -0.63 4.59
CA ILE A 135 -8.09 -1.25 5.70
C ILE A 135 -7.29 -0.17 6.44
N ASN A 136 -7.55 0.02 7.73
CA ASN A 136 -6.64 0.75 8.59
C ASN A 136 -5.41 -0.11 8.87
N ALA A 137 -4.30 0.22 8.23
CA ALA A 137 -3.11 -0.59 8.27
C ALA A 137 -2.40 -0.62 9.63
N PHE A 138 -2.80 0.12 10.66
CA PHE A 138 -2.09 0.08 11.95
C PHE A 138 -3.04 -0.05 13.14
N THR A 139 -4.12 -0.80 12.95
CA THR A 139 -5.06 -1.14 14.03
C THR A 139 -5.02 -2.64 14.38
N THR A 140 -5.70 -2.99 15.46
CA THR A 140 -5.81 -4.37 15.96
C THR A 140 -6.58 -5.27 14.99
N LEU A 141 -6.18 -6.53 14.91
CA LEU A 141 -6.85 -7.56 14.10
C LEU A 141 -8.33 -7.67 14.51
N GLY A 142 -9.23 -7.69 13.53
CA GLY A 142 -10.68 -7.70 13.71
C GLY A 142 -11.32 -6.31 13.67
N ASN A 143 -10.53 -5.24 13.79
CA ASN A 143 -11.00 -3.85 13.70
C ASN A 143 -10.44 -3.11 12.48
N GLU A 144 -9.76 -3.83 11.58
CA GLU A 144 -9.03 -3.20 10.47
C GLU A 144 -9.91 -2.73 9.33
N GLN A 145 -11.05 -3.38 9.11
CA GLN A 145 -11.97 -3.00 8.03
C GLN A 145 -12.86 -1.85 8.47
N VAL A 146 -12.68 -0.70 7.83
CA VAL A 146 -13.48 0.50 8.10
C VAL A 146 -14.75 0.53 7.26
N VAL A 147 -14.62 0.16 5.99
CA VAL A 147 -15.73 0.14 5.01
C VAL A 147 -15.42 -0.86 3.91
N ALA A 148 -16.48 -1.39 3.29
CA ALA A 148 -16.39 -2.28 2.14
C ALA A 148 -17.34 -1.81 1.03
N TRP A 149 -16.92 -2.04 -0.21
CA TRP A 149 -17.73 -1.89 -1.42
C TRP A 149 -17.81 -3.26 -2.10
N PRO A 150 -18.98 -3.63 -2.65
CA PRO A 150 -19.18 -4.96 -3.23
C PRO A 150 -18.26 -5.26 -4.42
N ASN A 151 -17.82 -4.23 -5.14
CA ASN A 151 -16.89 -4.34 -6.25
C ASN A 151 -16.19 -3.01 -6.55
N PHE A 152 -15.27 -3.05 -7.52
CA PHE A 152 -14.50 -1.88 -7.95
C PHE A 152 -15.36 -0.75 -8.51
N ASP A 153 -16.42 -1.06 -9.26
CA ASP A 153 -17.32 -0.06 -9.82
C ASP A 153 -18.07 0.71 -8.73
N ALA A 154 -18.52 0.03 -7.67
CA ALA A 154 -19.14 0.67 -6.51
C ALA A 154 -18.15 1.60 -5.77
N PHE A 155 -16.89 1.20 -5.64
CA PHE A 155 -15.83 2.06 -5.09
C PHE A 155 -15.61 3.31 -5.96
N MET A 156 -15.57 3.16 -7.29
CA MET A 156 -15.36 4.29 -8.20
C MET A 156 -16.50 5.30 -8.16
N LYS A 157 -17.76 4.85 -8.03
CA LYS A 157 -18.92 5.75 -7.84
C LYS A 157 -18.79 6.63 -6.60
N VAL A 158 -18.23 6.08 -5.51
CA VAL A 158 -17.98 6.87 -4.29
C VAL A 158 -16.88 7.89 -4.52
N ASN A 159 -15.77 7.51 -5.15
CA ASN A 159 -14.71 8.46 -5.52
C ASN A 159 -15.24 9.60 -6.40
N GLU A 160 -16.09 9.30 -7.38
CA GLU A 160 -16.77 10.30 -8.22
C GLU A 160 -17.72 11.22 -7.43
N TRP A 161 -18.47 10.67 -6.49
CA TRP A 161 -19.34 11.47 -5.63
C TRP A 161 -18.54 12.43 -4.75
N TYR A 162 -17.42 11.98 -4.16
CA TYR A 162 -16.51 12.84 -3.41
C TYR A 162 -15.97 14.00 -4.26
N HIS A 163 -15.65 13.74 -5.53
CA HIS A 163 -15.24 14.77 -6.48
C HIS A 163 -16.30 15.86 -6.70
N VAL A 164 -17.53 15.44 -7.02
CA VAL A 164 -18.64 16.37 -7.27
C VAL A 164 -18.92 17.22 -6.04
N ARG A 165 -18.83 16.65 -4.84
CA ARG A 165 -19.00 17.39 -3.59
C ARG A 165 -17.89 18.42 -3.37
N TRP A 166 -16.66 18.10 -3.77
CA TRP A 166 -15.51 19.00 -3.65
C TRP A 166 -15.61 20.20 -4.61
N LEU A 167 -16.04 19.99 -5.86
CA LEU A 167 -16.23 21.04 -6.86
C LEU A 167 -17.37 22.03 -6.56
N ARG A 168 -18.26 21.70 -5.63
CA ARG A 168 -19.40 22.55 -5.21
C ARG A 168 -19.08 23.43 -3.99
N ARG A 169 -17.83 23.45 -3.53
CA ARG A 169 -17.33 24.34 -2.48
C ARG A 169 -16.49 25.44 -3.11
#